data_AF-A0A0F9GXZ3-F1
#
_entry.id   AF-A0A0F9GXZ3-F1
#
_cell.length_a   1.000
_cell.length_b   1.000
_cell.length_c   1.000
_cell.angle_alpha   90.00
_cell.angle_beta   90.00
_cell.angle_gamma   90.00
#
_symmetry.space_group_name_H-M   'P 1'
#
loop_
_entity.id
_entity.type
_entity.pdbx_description
1 polymer ?
#
loop_
_entity_poly.entity_id
_entity_poly.type
_entity_poly.pdbx_seq_one_letter_code
_entity_poly.pdbx_strand_id
1 'polypeptide(L)'
;MPKELKHYIKEADEMIKLDVPRNAMNDKMDAMDHVDWVPPEELLEIDWWRATPSKDPHDALRTGTNVLSAQKEAITLLPLAANVETKQTANDNERVLAWIMAQVNRRRQGTVQKSVVKSALKFDEVCGLVIDVDEQIKNKKVIEADTKRLEASKRFGRFAVEIYHPNNVHVQYSNLMPEVVLLHQERPAKEVVDEWGNLAGEKLKKAAKNDEKVKYYYWQDYEDTVVWTTDKSGGDEEEIVREEHKLPFLPWVARVGGDTMESEQKHRRRPLLYAI
;
A
#
# COMPACT_ATOMS: atom_id res chain seq x y z
N MET A 1 -0.94 -16.02 23.37
CA MET A 1 -2.36 -16.41 23.17
C MET A 1 -2.91 -15.42 22.16
N PRO A 2 -3.53 -15.87 21.06
CA PRO A 2 -4.06 -14.98 20.05
C PRO A 2 -5.06 -14.01 20.70
N LYS A 3 -4.89 -12.72 20.44
CA LYS A 3 -5.75 -11.69 21.04
C LYS A 3 -7.16 -11.78 20.45
N GLU A 4 -8.15 -11.25 21.15
CA GLU A 4 -9.52 -11.23 20.64
C GLU A 4 -9.67 -10.24 19.47
N LEU A 5 -10.58 -10.49 18.53
CA LEU A 5 -10.85 -9.60 17.38
C LEU A 5 -11.04 -8.14 17.80
N LYS A 6 -11.77 -7.94 18.90
CA LYS A 6 -12.10 -6.62 19.46
C LYS A 6 -10.86 -5.79 19.78
N HIS A 7 -9.75 -6.44 20.13
CA HIS A 7 -8.49 -5.75 20.37
C HIS A 7 -7.95 -5.14 19.08
N TYR A 8 -7.83 -5.93 18.01
CA TYR A 8 -7.34 -5.45 16.71
C TYR A 8 -8.25 -4.37 16.11
N ILE A 9 -9.59 -4.53 16.23
CA ILE A 9 -10.55 -3.51 15.78
C ILE A 9 -10.31 -2.19 16.50
N LYS A 10 -10.17 -2.22 17.83
CA LYS A 10 -9.94 -1.02 18.63
C LYS A 10 -8.63 -0.32 18.23
N GLU A 11 -7.54 -1.07 18.10
CA GLU A 11 -6.26 -0.48 17.69
C GLU A 11 -6.32 0.04 16.24
N ALA A 12 -6.98 -0.68 15.34
CA ALA A 12 -7.20 -0.23 13.97
C ALA A 12 -7.94 1.10 13.90
N ASP A 13 -9.01 1.27 14.70
CA ASP A 13 -9.75 2.53 14.79
C ASP A 13 -8.88 3.68 15.34
N GLU A 14 -8.00 3.40 16.30
CA GLU A 14 -7.06 4.39 16.83
C GLU A 14 -6.04 4.80 15.76
N MET A 15 -5.47 3.85 15.03
CA MET A 15 -4.55 4.12 13.91
C MET A 15 -5.22 4.96 12.82
N ILE A 16 -6.44 4.60 12.41
CA ILE A 16 -7.20 5.35 11.39
C ILE A 16 -7.47 6.78 11.86
N LYS A 17 -7.87 6.98 13.12
CA LYS A 17 -8.15 8.31 13.69
C LYS A 17 -6.91 9.20 13.74
N LEU A 18 -5.76 8.64 14.11
CA LEU A 18 -4.49 9.38 14.16
C LEU A 18 -4.05 9.89 12.78
N ASP A 19 -4.38 9.13 11.74
CA ASP A 19 -3.97 9.43 10.36
C ASP A 19 -4.96 10.33 9.61
N VAL A 20 -6.09 10.73 10.21
CA VAL A 20 -7.08 11.63 9.57
C VAL A 20 -6.45 12.91 9.04
N PRO A 21 -5.59 13.65 9.79
CA PRO A 21 -4.96 14.86 9.27
C PRO A 21 -4.01 14.60 8.08
N ARG A 22 -3.31 13.46 8.09
CA ARG A 22 -2.46 13.02 6.99
C ARG A 22 -3.31 12.71 5.76
N ASN A 23 -4.38 11.94 5.92
CA ASN A 23 -5.25 11.58 4.81
C ASN A 23 -5.88 12.82 4.16
N ALA A 24 -6.34 13.78 4.96
CA ALA A 24 -6.86 15.05 4.46
C ALA A 24 -5.82 15.88 3.69
N MET A 25 -4.54 15.80 4.08
CA MET A 25 -3.45 16.43 3.33
C MET A 25 -3.23 15.74 1.99
N ASN A 26 -3.21 14.40 1.98
CA ASN A 26 -3.04 13.61 0.77
C ASN A 26 -4.20 13.81 -0.22
N ASP A 27 -5.44 13.92 0.26
CA ASP A 27 -6.61 14.20 -0.59
C ASP A 27 -6.48 15.56 -1.31
N LYS A 28 -5.93 16.57 -0.63
CA LYS A 28 -5.63 17.87 -1.26
C LYS A 28 -4.54 17.74 -2.32
N MET A 29 -3.52 16.93 -2.08
CA MET A 29 -2.46 16.65 -3.06
C MET A 29 -3.01 15.87 -4.28
N ASP A 30 -3.99 14.99 -4.07
CA ASP A 30 -4.73 14.35 -5.14
C ASP A 30 -5.49 15.36 -6.00
N ALA A 31 -6.23 16.27 -5.37
CA ALA A 31 -6.94 17.33 -6.08
C ALA A 31 -5.99 18.23 -6.90
N MET A 32 -4.81 18.56 -6.36
CA MET A 32 -3.79 19.34 -7.09
C MET A 32 -3.20 18.59 -8.30
N ASP A 33 -2.93 17.29 -8.16
CA ASP A 33 -2.40 16.45 -9.26
C ASP A 33 -3.45 16.25 -10.37
N HIS A 34 -4.73 16.11 -10.03
CA HIS A 34 -5.79 15.92 -11.01
C HIS A 34 -6.34 17.22 -11.60
N VAL A 35 -5.94 18.37 -11.04
CA VAL A 35 -6.47 19.70 -11.42
C VAL A 35 -7.98 19.79 -11.13
N ASP A 36 -8.43 19.09 -10.08
CA ASP A 36 -9.83 19.04 -9.63
C ASP A 36 -10.17 20.24 -8.73
N TRP A 37 -9.71 21.44 -9.11
CA TRP A 37 -9.99 22.64 -8.34
C TRP A 37 -11.42 23.11 -8.59
N VAL A 38 -12.20 23.16 -7.52
CA VAL A 38 -13.56 23.71 -7.53
C VAL A 38 -13.52 25.09 -6.88
N PRO A 39 -14.07 26.13 -7.54
CA PRO A 39 -14.17 27.45 -6.92
C PRO A 39 -15.04 27.43 -5.66
N PRO A 40 -14.73 28.26 -4.65
CA PRO A 40 -15.65 28.59 -3.58
C PRO A 40 -17.00 29.04 -4.12
N GLU A 41 -18.09 28.63 -3.46
CA GLU A 41 -19.47 28.94 -3.88
C GLU A 41 -19.69 30.46 -4.06
N GLU A 42 -19.08 31.27 -3.21
CA GLU A 42 -19.10 32.75 -3.27
C GLU A 42 -18.61 33.31 -4.61
N LEU A 43 -17.67 32.63 -5.28
CA LEU A 43 -17.12 33.06 -6.58
C LEU A 43 -17.95 32.56 -7.76
N LEU A 44 -18.76 31.51 -7.56
CA LEU A 44 -19.69 31.01 -8.57
C LEU A 44 -20.86 31.97 -8.79
N GLU A 45 -21.18 32.81 -7.80
CA GLU A 45 -22.25 33.83 -7.88
C GLU A 45 -21.82 35.08 -8.69
N ILE A 46 -20.53 35.23 -9.00
CA ILE A 46 -19.99 36.41 -9.68
C ILE A 46 -19.89 36.16 -11.19
N ASP A 47 -20.84 36.70 -11.96
CA ASP A 47 -20.97 36.49 -13.43
C ASP A 47 -19.71 36.80 -14.27
N TRP A 48 -18.86 37.73 -13.83
CA TRP A 48 -17.68 38.16 -14.58
C TRP A 48 -16.38 37.46 -14.14
N TRP A 49 -16.43 36.67 -13.08
CA TRP A 49 -15.26 35.98 -12.56
C TRP A 49 -14.93 34.75 -13.42
N ARG A 50 -13.64 34.50 -13.64
CA ARG A 50 -13.13 33.34 -14.39
C ARG A 50 -11.90 32.80 -13.69
N ALA A 51 -11.89 31.51 -13.39
CA ALA A 51 -10.68 30.82 -12.97
C ALA A 51 -9.96 30.17 -14.16
N THR A 52 -8.63 30.22 -14.09
CA THR A 52 -7.75 29.35 -14.86
C THR A 52 -6.94 28.56 -13.84
N PRO A 53 -7.28 27.30 -13.55
CA PRO A 53 -6.50 26.50 -12.60
C PRO A 53 -5.09 26.27 -13.17
N SER A 54 -4.06 26.48 -12.33
CA SER A 54 -2.69 26.17 -12.72
C SER A 54 -2.52 24.65 -12.90
N LYS A 55 -1.81 24.27 -13.96
CA LYS A 55 -1.43 22.88 -14.24
C LYS A 55 -0.02 22.55 -13.77
N ASP A 56 0.69 23.52 -13.19
CA ASP A 56 2.09 23.37 -12.79
C ASP A 56 2.31 22.20 -11.82
N PRO A 57 1.45 21.97 -10.80
CA PRO A 57 1.59 20.80 -9.92
C PRO A 57 1.53 19.46 -10.65
N HIS A 58 0.55 19.31 -11.56
CA HIS A 58 0.40 18.12 -12.40
C HIS A 58 1.62 17.89 -13.29
N ASP A 59 2.07 18.94 -13.99
CA ASP A 59 3.20 18.85 -14.90
C ASP A 59 4.53 18.60 -14.17
N ALA A 60 4.73 19.21 -13.00
CA ALA A 60 5.89 18.97 -12.14
C ALA A 60 5.93 17.52 -11.66
N LEU A 61 4.82 16.99 -11.13
CA LEU A 61 4.73 15.59 -10.69
C LEU A 61 4.94 14.62 -11.85
N ARG A 62 4.30 14.86 -13.00
CA ARG A 62 4.42 14.01 -14.19
C ARG A 62 5.86 13.99 -14.70
N THR A 63 6.50 15.16 -14.79
CA THR A 63 7.89 15.29 -15.25
C THR A 63 8.86 14.64 -14.27
N GLY A 64 8.77 14.98 -12.98
CA GLY A 64 9.62 14.39 -11.95
C GLY A 64 9.49 12.88 -11.88
N THR A 65 8.26 12.37 -11.97
CA THR A 65 7.98 10.93 -12.01
C THR A 65 8.64 10.27 -13.22
N ASN A 66 8.52 10.83 -14.43
CA ASN A 66 9.12 10.26 -15.62
C ASN A 66 10.65 10.29 -15.60
N VAL A 67 11.26 11.38 -15.12
CA VAL A 67 12.72 11.52 -15.07
C VAL A 67 13.33 10.57 -14.03
N LEU A 68 12.78 10.54 -12.82
CA LEU A 68 13.33 9.73 -11.73
C LEU A 68 13.03 8.23 -11.91
N SER A 69 11.86 7.86 -12.44
CA SER A 69 11.55 6.44 -12.68
C SER A 69 12.31 5.83 -13.86
N ALA A 70 12.95 6.64 -14.71
CA ALA A 70 13.83 6.17 -15.77
C ALA A 70 15.23 5.77 -15.24
N GLN A 71 15.60 6.22 -14.05
CA GLN A 71 16.89 5.87 -13.45
C GLN A 71 16.83 4.43 -12.93
N LYS A 72 17.87 3.66 -13.24
CA LYS A 72 18.04 2.32 -12.67
C LYS A 72 18.38 2.44 -11.20
N GLU A 73 17.74 1.60 -10.41
CA GLU A 73 18.02 1.40 -9.00
C GLU A 73 19.47 0.93 -8.79
N ALA A 74 20.18 1.60 -7.90
CA ALA A 74 21.48 1.14 -7.43
C ALA A 74 21.25 0.20 -6.23
N ILE A 75 21.19 -1.10 -6.49
CA ILE A 75 21.11 -2.12 -5.45
C ILE A 75 22.55 -2.46 -5.06
N THR A 76 22.92 -2.19 -3.80
CA THR A 76 24.25 -2.51 -3.27
C THR A 76 24.12 -3.32 -2.01
N LEU A 77 24.79 -4.46 -1.96
CA LEU A 77 24.87 -5.34 -0.80
C LEU A 77 26.31 -5.34 -0.28
N LEU A 78 26.45 -5.05 1.01
CA LEU A 78 27.75 -5.15 1.66
C LEU A 78 28.10 -6.63 1.87
N PRO A 79 29.30 -7.08 1.46
CA PRO A 79 29.74 -8.43 1.74
C PRO A 79 29.90 -8.64 3.25
N LEU A 80 29.56 -9.84 3.72
CA LEU A 80 29.61 -10.18 5.15
C LEU A 80 31.04 -10.19 5.71
N ALA A 81 32.05 -10.38 4.85
CA ALA A 81 33.46 -10.38 5.22
C ALA A 81 34.34 -9.84 4.07
N ALA A 82 35.58 -9.49 4.39
CA ALA A 82 36.56 -9.01 3.41
C ALA A 82 37.26 -10.16 2.64
N ASN A 83 36.50 -11.13 2.14
CA ASN A 83 37.00 -12.24 1.30
C ASN A 83 36.36 -12.22 -0.09
N VAL A 84 37.06 -12.80 -1.07
CA VAL A 84 36.62 -12.78 -2.48
C VAL A 84 35.30 -13.53 -2.67
N GLU A 85 35.09 -14.61 -1.92
CA GLU A 85 33.88 -15.44 -2.02
C GLU A 85 32.61 -14.69 -1.60
N THR A 86 32.60 -14.03 -0.43
CA THR A 86 31.41 -13.29 0.01
C THR A 86 31.14 -12.07 -0.86
N LYS A 87 32.18 -11.47 -1.45
CA LYS A 87 32.03 -10.44 -2.47
C LYS A 87 31.34 -10.95 -3.73
N GLN A 88 31.70 -12.15 -4.20
CA GLN A 88 31.03 -12.77 -5.34
C GLN A 88 29.56 -13.08 -5.02
N THR A 89 29.28 -13.64 -3.84
CA THR A 89 27.91 -13.88 -3.39
C THR A 89 27.09 -12.59 -3.30
N ALA A 90 27.67 -11.50 -2.81
CA ALA A 90 27.02 -10.19 -2.78
C ALA A 90 26.68 -9.70 -4.20
N ASN A 91 27.63 -9.77 -5.13
CA ASN A 91 27.40 -9.39 -6.53
C ASN A 91 26.32 -10.25 -7.21
N ASP A 92 26.31 -11.57 -6.93
CA ASP A 92 25.30 -12.48 -7.47
C ASP A 92 23.91 -12.14 -6.93
N ASN A 93 23.81 -11.85 -5.62
CA ASN A 93 22.58 -11.42 -5.00
C ASN A 93 22.08 -10.08 -5.56
N GLU A 94 22.96 -9.09 -5.75
CA GLU A 94 22.62 -7.82 -6.41
C GLU A 94 22.05 -8.05 -7.81
N ARG A 95 22.69 -8.92 -8.60
CA ARG A 95 22.24 -9.27 -9.95
C ARG A 95 20.86 -9.96 -9.93
N VAL A 96 20.63 -10.87 -8.99
CA VAL A 96 19.34 -11.55 -8.82
C VAL A 96 18.26 -10.55 -8.41
N LEU A 97 18.54 -9.66 -7.45
CA LEU A 97 17.59 -8.62 -7.02
C LEU A 97 17.24 -7.65 -8.14
N ALA A 98 18.23 -7.20 -8.91
CA ALA A 98 18.00 -6.36 -10.08
C ALA A 98 17.13 -7.07 -11.14
N TRP A 99 17.35 -8.38 -11.34
CA TRP A 99 16.50 -9.18 -12.22
C TRP A 99 15.07 -9.30 -11.69
N ILE A 100 14.89 -9.57 -10.38
CA ILE A 100 13.57 -9.65 -9.74
C ILE A 100 12.82 -8.33 -9.92
N MET A 101 13.46 -7.18 -9.64
CA MET A 101 12.84 -5.87 -9.81
C MET A 101 12.44 -5.59 -11.26
N ALA A 102 13.29 -5.98 -12.22
CA ALA A 102 12.96 -5.89 -13.64
C ALA A 102 11.73 -6.74 -14.02
N GLN A 103 11.55 -7.92 -13.42
CA GLN A 103 10.35 -8.75 -13.65
C GLN A 103 9.11 -8.17 -12.98
N VAL A 104 9.24 -7.69 -11.74
CA VAL A 104 8.15 -7.03 -10.99
C VAL A 104 7.60 -5.84 -11.77
N ASN A 105 8.48 -5.02 -12.37
CA ASN A 105 8.10 -3.88 -13.21
C ASN A 105 7.32 -4.26 -14.47
N ARG A 106 7.43 -5.50 -14.97
CA ARG A 106 6.73 -5.98 -16.18
C ARG A 106 5.33 -6.53 -15.91
N ARG A 107 4.97 -6.75 -14.63
CA ARG A 107 3.75 -7.47 -14.26
C ARG A 107 2.47 -6.63 -14.43
N ARG A 108 2.54 -5.32 -14.15
CA ARG A 108 1.38 -4.41 -14.07
C ARG A 108 1.31 -3.48 -15.29
N GLN A 109 0.18 -2.79 -15.45
CA GLN A 109 -0.03 -1.79 -16.51
C GLN A 109 0.95 -0.60 -16.42
N GLY A 110 1.49 -0.34 -15.22
CA GLY A 110 2.59 0.59 -14.99
C GLY A 110 3.72 -0.09 -14.21
N THR A 111 4.92 0.50 -14.26
CA THR A 111 6.06 -0.01 -13.49
C THR A 111 5.88 0.29 -12.00
N VAL A 112 6.33 -0.63 -11.15
CA VAL A 112 6.34 -0.44 -9.70
C VAL A 112 7.21 0.75 -9.34
N GLN A 113 8.36 0.91 -10.02
CA GLN A 113 9.21 2.09 -9.87
C GLN A 113 8.48 3.41 -10.09
N LYS A 114 7.69 3.52 -11.17
CA LYS A 114 6.94 4.74 -11.44
C LYS A 114 5.92 5.03 -10.34
N SER A 115 5.29 4.00 -9.79
CA SER A 115 4.33 4.12 -8.68
C SER A 115 5.02 4.55 -7.38
N VAL A 116 6.18 3.96 -7.07
CA VAL A 116 7.01 4.31 -5.91
C VAL A 116 7.48 5.76 -5.99
N VAL A 117 8.04 6.17 -7.13
CA VAL A 117 8.51 7.54 -7.34
C VAL A 117 7.35 8.53 -7.27
N LYS A 118 6.21 8.22 -7.89
CA LYS A 118 5.02 9.10 -7.82
C LYS A 118 4.56 9.26 -6.37
N SER A 119 4.48 8.16 -5.61
CA SER A 119 4.07 8.20 -4.20
C SER A 119 5.05 9.01 -3.34
N ALA A 120 6.36 8.82 -3.54
CA ALA A 120 7.39 9.57 -2.84
C ALA A 120 7.34 11.08 -3.15
N LEU A 121 7.21 11.47 -4.42
CA LEU A 121 7.11 12.88 -4.80
C LEU A 121 5.81 13.53 -4.31
N LYS A 122 4.70 12.79 -4.39
CA LYS A 122 3.36 13.33 -4.13
C LYS A 122 3.01 13.37 -2.65
N PHE A 123 3.35 12.32 -1.89
CA PHE A 123 2.94 12.16 -0.50
C PHE A 123 4.11 12.12 0.49
N ASP A 124 5.35 12.02 -0.01
CA ASP A 124 6.54 11.76 0.80
C ASP A 124 6.42 10.49 1.64
N GLU A 125 5.66 9.52 1.12
CA GLU A 125 5.36 8.25 1.75
C GLU A 125 5.20 7.17 0.69
N VAL A 126 5.76 6.00 0.97
CA VAL A 126 5.66 4.81 0.11
C VAL A 126 5.19 3.65 0.98
N CYS A 127 4.05 3.09 0.61
CA CYS A 127 3.46 1.91 1.23
C CYS A 127 3.34 0.80 0.18
N GLY A 128 3.95 -0.35 0.42
CA GLY A 128 3.82 -1.50 -0.46
C GLY A 128 3.94 -2.83 0.24
N LEU A 129 3.29 -3.85 -0.31
CA LEU A 129 3.31 -5.22 0.17
C LEU A 129 4.13 -6.08 -0.81
N VAL A 130 5.07 -6.85 -0.27
CA VAL A 130 5.83 -7.85 -1.04
C VAL A 130 5.13 -9.20 -0.89
N ILE A 131 4.69 -9.76 -2.02
CA ILE A 131 3.94 -11.00 -2.07
C ILE A 131 4.80 -12.08 -2.73
N ASP A 132 4.97 -13.20 -2.04
CA ASP A 132 5.49 -14.43 -2.64
C ASP A 132 4.35 -15.18 -3.35
N VAL A 133 4.39 -15.15 -4.69
CA VAL A 133 3.34 -15.73 -5.53
C VAL A 133 3.29 -17.25 -5.39
N ASP A 134 4.44 -17.91 -5.18
CA ASP A 134 4.47 -19.37 -5.04
C ASP A 134 3.76 -19.80 -3.77
N GLU A 135 4.03 -19.11 -2.67
CA GLU A 135 3.41 -19.41 -1.38
C GLU A 135 1.92 -19.06 -1.40
N GLN A 136 1.55 -17.91 -1.99
CA GLN A 136 0.14 -17.54 -2.17
C GLN A 136 -0.64 -18.57 -2.98
N ILE A 137 -0.06 -19.16 -4.02
CA ILE A 137 -0.75 -20.21 -4.80
C ILE A 137 -0.97 -21.46 -3.96
N LYS A 138 0.00 -21.87 -3.13
CA LYS A 138 -0.18 -23.01 -2.22
C LYS A 138 -1.32 -22.72 -1.25
N ASN A 139 -1.30 -21.56 -0.60
CA ASN A 139 -2.31 -21.16 0.37
C ASN A 139 -3.70 -21.09 -0.28
N LYS A 140 -3.80 -20.49 -1.48
CA LYS A 140 -5.06 -20.40 -2.21
C LYS A 140 -5.62 -21.75 -2.64
N LYS A 141 -4.78 -22.73 -2.98
CA LYS A 141 -5.23 -24.10 -3.26
C LYS A 141 -5.81 -24.78 -2.02
N VAL A 142 -5.24 -24.53 -0.84
CA VAL A 142 -5.73 -25.09 0.43
C VAL A 142 -7.13 -24.55 0.77
N ILE A 143 -7.39 -23.27 0.49
CA ILE A 143 -8.67 -22.61 0.77
C ILE A 143 -9.67 -22.66 -0.41
N GLU A 144 -9.35 -23.45 -1.45
CA GLU A 144 -10.12 -23.63 -2.68
C GLU A 144 -10.47 -22.31 -3.41
N ALA A 145 -9.60 -21.30 -3.31
CA ALA A 145 -9.73 -20.04 -4.05
C ALA A 145 -9.22 -20.17 -5.50
N ASP A 146 -9.64 -19.25 -6.40
CA ASP A 146 -9.20 -19.28 -7.80
C ASP A 146 -7.70 -18.94 -7.93
N THR A 147 -6.92 -19.91 -8.40
CA THR A 147 -5.46 -19.75 -8.61
C THR A 147 -5.07 -19.44 -10.04
N LYS A 148 -5.98 -19.48 -11.02
CA LYS A 148 -5.61 -19.39 -12.45
C LYS A 148 -4.87 -18.11 -12.78
N ARG A 149 -5.32 -16.98 -12.22
CA ARG A 149 -4.69 -15.67 -12.43
C ARG A 149 -3.28 -15.60 -11.83
N LEU A 150 -3.09 -16.15 -10.64
CA LEU A 150 -1.79 -16.16 -9.97
C LEU A 150 -0.81 -17.11 -10.66
N GLU A 151 -1.26 -18.27 -11.11
CA GLU A 151 -0.43 -19.19 -11.89
C GLU A 151 0.03 -18.56 -13.21
N ALA A 152 -0.85 -17.84 -13.91
CA ALA A 152 -0.46 -17.07 -15.09
C ALA A 152 0.57 -15.97 -14.77
N SER A 153 0.53 -15.39 -13.56
CA SER A 153 1.46 -14.35 -13.13
C SER A 153 2.88 -14.87 -12.89
N LYS A 154 3.08 -16.18 -12.70
CA LYS A 154 4.41 -16.80 -12.47
C LYS A 154 5.41 -16.54 -13.58
N ARG A 155 4.94 -16.33 -14.82
CA ARG A 155 5.79 -15.98 -15.96
C ARG A 155 6.58 -14.69 -15.75
N PHE A 156 6.15 -13.83 -14.81
CA PHE A 156 6.80 -12.59 -14.41
C PHE A 156 7.54 -12.72 -13.07
N GLY A 157 8.00 -13.92 -12.73
CA GLY A 157 8.80 -14.17 -11.53
C GLY A 157 7.97 -14.53 -10.29
N ARG A 158 8.69 -14.91 -9.23
CA ARG A 158 8.15 -15.39 -7.95
C ARG A 158 7.55 -14.28 -7.09
N PHE A 159 8.13 -13.08 -7.13
CA PHE A 159 7.69 -11.98 -6.27
C PHE A 159 6.76 -11.02 -7.02
N ALA A 160 5.77 -10.50 -6.31
CA ALA A 160 4.97 -9.37 -6.72
C ALA A 160 5.12 -8.26 -5.67
N VAL A 161 5.11 -7.01 -6.11
CA VAL A 161 5.10 -5.86 -5.21
C VAL A 161 3.86 -5.04 -5.52
N GLU A 162 3.03 -4.87 -4.51
CA GLU A 162 1.81 -4.09 -4.59
C GLU A 162 2.01 -2.77 -3.89
N ILE A 163 1.99 -1.67 -4.64
CA ILE A 163 2.03 -0.33 -4.07
C ILE A 163 0.60 0.11 -3.77
N TYR A 164 0.40 0.57 -2.54
CA TYR A 164 -0.88 1.04 -2.05
C TYR A 164 -0.87 2.56 -1.91
N HIS A 165 -2.05 3.16 -2.01
CA HIS A 165 -2.22 4.56 -1.68
C HIS A 165 -1.96 4.76 -0.18
N PRO A 166 -1.16 5.75 0.25
CA PRO A 166 -0.86 5.96 1.67
C PRO A 166 -2.11 6.14 2.54
N ASN A 167 -3.21 6.68 2.02
CA ASN A 167 -4.46 6.85 2.78
C ASN A 167 -5.09 5.52 3.24
N ASN A 168 -4.82 4.44 2.52
CA ASN A 168 -5.35 3.12 2.81
C ASN A 168 -4.43 2.34 3.76
N VAL A 169 -3.22 2.82 4.03
CA VAL A 169 -2.23 2.12 4.86
C VAL A 169 -1.93 2.93 6.10
N HIS A 170 -2.11 2.31 7.24
CA HIS A 170 -1.88 2.87 8.56
C HIS A 170 -0.77 2.09 9.22
N VAL A 171 0.23 2.78 9.74
CA VAL A 171 1.46 2.14 10.23
C VAL A 171 1.79 2.67 11.60
N GLN A 172 1.98 1.74 12.54
CA GLN A 172 2.49 2.07 13.86
C GLN A 172 4.00 1.91 13.85
N TYR A 173 4.69 3.01 14.11
CA TYR A 173 6.15 3.04 14.18
C TYR A 173 6.60 3.01 15.64
N SER A 174 7.58 2.15 15.93
CA SER A 174 8.43 2.33 17.11
C SER A 174 9.68 3.12 16.76
N ASN A 175 10.51 3.38 17.78
CA ASN A 175 11.82 3.97 17.59
C ASN A 175 12.79 3.07 16.79
N LEU A 176 12.46 1.78 16.62
CA LEU A 176 13.31 0.82 15.92
C LEU A 176 12.85 0.60 14.48
N MET A 177 11.56 0.32 14.29
CA MET A 177 10.99 -0.08 13.00
C MET A 177 9.45 -0.01 13.03
N PRO A 178 8.77 -0.13 11.87
CA PRO A 178 7.34 -0.41 11.84
C PRO A 178 7.03 -1.65 12.69
N GLU A 179 6.09 -1.56 13.61
CA GLU A 179 5.66 -2.68 14.46
C GLU A 179 4.40 -3.34 13.92
N VAL A 180 3.48 -2.52 13.40
CA VAL A 180 2.18 -2.95 12.92
C VAL A 180 1.86 -2.22 11.62
N VAL A 181 1.30 -2.95 10.67
CA VAL A 181 0.73 -2.39 9.44
C VAL A 181 -0.71 -2.82 9.29
N LEU A 182 -1.59 -1.84 9.12
CA LEU A 182 -3.00 -2.01 8.81
C LEU A 182 -3.27 -1.48 7.40
N LEU A 183 -3.82 -2.32 6.54
CA LEU A 183 -4.41 -1.92 5.27
C LEU A 183 -5.93 -1.86 5.44
N HIS A 184 -6.50 -0.66 5.24
CA HIS A 184 -7.92 -0.37 5.29
C HIS A 184 -8.39 0.20 3.94
N GLN A 185 -9.35 -0.46 3.28
CA GLN A 185 -9.82 -0.06 1.97
C GLN A 185 -11.26 -0.50 1.70
N GLU A 186 -11.99 0.29 0.92
CA GLU A 186 -13.28 -0.15 0.37
C GLU A 186 -13.07 -1.00 -0.88
N ARG A 187 -13.55 -2.24 -0.87
CA ARG A 187 -13.43 -3.17 -2.01
C ARG A 187 -14.77 -3.78 -2.36
N PRO A 188 -15.00 -4.15 -3.63
CA PRO A 188 -16.14 -5.00 -4.00
C PRO A 188 -16.06 -6.32 -3.23
N ALA A 189 -17.17 -6.73 -2.60
CA ALA A 189 -17.23 -7.98 -1.83
C ALA A 189 -16.81 -9.19 -2.67
N LYS A 190 -17.12 -9.18 -3.96
CA LYS A 190 -16.71 -10.20 -4.92
C LYS A 190 -15.19 -10.40 -4.99
N GLU A 191 -14.41 -9.32 -4.98
CA GLU A 191 -12.95 -9.42 -5.00
C GLU A 191 -12.41 -10.06 -3.72
N VAL A 192 -13.01 -9.74 -2.57
CA VAL A 192 -12.61 -10.32 -1.29
C VAL A 192 -12.96 -11.81 -1.23
N VAL A 193 -14.13 -12.21 -1.75
CA VAL A 193 -14.50 -13.63 -1.86
C VAL A 193 -13.57 -14.37 -2.82
N ASP A 194 -13.23 -13.79 -3.97
CA ASP A 194 -12.28 -14.39 -4.93
C ASP A 194 -10.87 -14.55 -4.31
N GLU A 195 -10.51 -13.66 -3.38
CA GLU A 195 -9.22 -13.68 -2.71
C GLU A 195 -9.12 -14.78 -1.65
N TRP A 196 -10.16 -14.91 -0.81
CA TRP A 196 -10.17 -15.75 0.39
C TRP A 196 -10.98 -17.06 0.25
N GLY A 197 -11.70 -17.24 -0.86
CA GLY A 197 -12.39 -18.49 -1.21
C GLY A 197 -13.35 -18.98 -0.13
N ASN A 198 -13.09 -20.18 0.38
CA ASN A 198 -13.95 -20.80 1.38
C ASN A 198 -13.92 -20.13 2.75
N LEU A 199 -12.85 -19.40 3.09
CA LEU A 199 -12.74 -18.65 4.36
C LEU A 199 -13.65 -17.43 4.40
N ALA A 200 -14.14 -16.96 3.25
CA ALA A 200 -15.20 -15.96 3.22
C ALA A 200 -16.49 -16.56 3.81
N GLY A 201 -17.01 -15.93 4.87
CA GLY A 201 -18.26 -16.35 5.49
C GLY A 201 -19.49 -16.08 4.61
N GLU A 202 -20.64 -16.57 5.06
CA GLU A 202 -21.88 -16.51 4.26
C GLU A 202 -22.37 -15.07 4.02
N LYS A 203 -22.10 -14.15 4.95
CA LYS A 203 -22.54 -12.76 4.81
C LYS A 203 -21.77 -12.09 3.68
N LEU A 204 -20.45 -12.18 3.67
CA LEU A 204 -19.61 -11.69 2.58
C LEU A 204 -19.96 -12.33 1.23
N LYS A 205 -20.26 -13.63 1.20
CA LYS A 205 -20.73 -14.32 -0.02
C LYS A 205 -22.09 -13.81 -0.51
N LYS A 206 -23.00 -13.40 0.39
CA LYS A 206 -24.28 -12.76 0.01
C LYS A 206 -24.04 -11.35 -0.51
N ALA A 207 -23.22 -10.54 0.16
CA ALA A 207 -22.83 -9.21 -0.29
C ALA A 207 -22.17 -9.26 -1.69
N ALA A 208 -21.35 -10.28 -1.96
CA ALA A 208 -20.73 -10.50 -3.25
C ALA A 208 -21.72 -10.83 -4.37
N LYS A 209 -22.85 -11.49 -4.07
CA LYS A 209 -23.93 -11.74 -5.05
C LYS A 209 -24.72 -10.48 -5.38
N ASN A 210 -24.74 -9.51 -4.48
CA ASN A 210 -25.42 -8.23 -4.63
C ASN A 210 -24.50 -7.12 -5.19
N ASP A 211 -23.24 -7.44 -5.55
CA ASP A 211 -22.22 -6.47 -5.98
C ASP A 211 -22.01 -5.31 -4.97
N GLU A 212 -22.16 -5.60 -3.68
CA GLU A 212 -21.95 -4.62 -2.62
C GLU A 212 -20.44 -4.35 -2.40
N LYS A 213 -20.11 -3.16 -1.89
CA LYS A 213 -18.75 -2.86 -1.41
C LYS A 213 -18.69 -3.07 0.10
N VAL A 214 -17.57 -3.58 0.58
CA VAL A 214 -17.28 -3.79 2.00
C VAL A 214 -16.01 -3.03 2.38
N LYS A 215 -15.89 -2.68 3.66
CA LYS A 215 -14.62 -2.19 4.20
C LYS A 215 -13.77 -3.40 4.56
N TYR A 216 -12.58 -3.45 4.00
CA TYR A 216 -11.63 -4.54 4.15
C TYR A 216 -10.47 -4.09 5.04
N TYR A 217 -10.16 -4.92 6.03
CA TYR A 217 -9.08 -4.69 6.98
C TYR A 217 -8.10 -5.86 6.90
N TYR A 218 -6.83 -5.54 6.68
CA TYR A 218 -5.73 -6.50 6.72
C TYR A 218 -4.68 -5.97 7.70
N TRP A 219 -4.62 -6.60 8.86
CA TRP A 219 -3.69 -6.31 9.93
C TRP A 219 -2.54 -7.31 9.92
N GLN A 220 -1.33 -6.79 10.03
CA GLN A 220 -0.14 -7.62 10.17
C GLN A 220 0.85 -6.97 11.13
N ASP A 221 1.22 -7.74 12.16
CA ASP A 221 2.29 -7.42 13.09
C ASP A 221 3.31 -8.57 13.13
N TYR A 222 4.26 -8.56 14.06
CA TYR A 222 5.28 -9.61 14.17
C TYR A 222 4.76 -10.95 14.72
N GLU A 223 3.58 -10.96 15.34
CA GLU A 223 2.99 -12.12 16.01
C GLU A 223 1.80 -12.68 15.24
N ASP A 224 0.95 -11.84 14.66
CA ASP A 224 -0.35 -12.20 14.11
C ASP A 224 -0.62 -11.56 12.73
N THR A 225 -1.38 -12.29 11.92
CA THR A 225 -2.03 -11.80 10.71
C THR A 225 -3.53 -11.95 10.87
N VAL A 226 -4.26 -10.83 10.79
CA VAL A 226 -5.70 -10.78 11.04
C VAL A 226 -6.39 -10.06 9.90
N VAL A 227 -7.45 -10.68 9.36
CA VAL A 227 -8.21 -10.15 8.23
C VAL A 227 -9.68 -10.20 8.59
N TRP A 228 -10.36 -9.06 8.46
CA TRP A 228 -11.79 -8.96 8.68
C TRP A 228 -12.42 -7.96 7.72
N THR A 229 -13.73 -8.04 7.60
CA THR A 229 -14.53 -7.09 6.83
C THR A 229 -15.63 -6.48 7.67
N THR A 230 -16.03 -5.27 7.33
CA THR A 230 -17.25 -4.65 7.84
C THR A 230 -18.13 -4.21 6.69
N ASP A 231 -19.44 -4.14 6.94
CA ASP A 231 -20.38 -3.52 6.02
C ASP A 231 -20.03 -2.03 5.79
N LYS A 232 -20.64 -1.38 4.79
CA LYS A 232 -20.39 0.06 4.55
C LYS A 232 -20.64 0.91 5.79
N SER A 233 -21.64 0.53 6.58
CA SER A 233 -22.04 1.18 7.84
C SER A 233 -20.98 1.06 8.93
N GLY A 234 -20.08 0.07 8.85
CA GLY A 234 -19.09 -0.24 9.88
C GLY A 234 -19.69 -0.91 11.12
N GLY A 235 -20.86 -1.54 11.01
CA GLY A 235 -21.60 -2.13 12.12
C GLY A 235 -21.37 -3.64 12.28
N ASP A 236 -21.51 -4.40 11.21
CA ASP A 236 -21.40 -5.87 11.26
C ASP A 236 -20.00 -6.31 10.85
N GLU A 237 -19.23 -6.86 11.81
CA GLU A 237 -17.89 -7.39 11.58
C GLU A 237 -17.94 -8.88 11.21
N GLU A 238 -17.18 -9.27 10.19
CA GLU A 238 -16.98 -10.65 9.78
C GLU A 238 -15.48 -10.95 9.69
N GLU A 239 -14.99 -11.79 10.61
CA GLU A 239 -13.62 -12.30 10.63
C GLU A 239 -13.42 -13.31 9.50
N ILE A 240 -12.35 -13.13 8.72
CA ILE A 240 -11.98 -14.03 7.62
C ILE A 240 -10.81 -14.92 8.06
N VAL A 241 -9.77 -14.31 8.64
CA VAL A 241 -8.57 -15.00 9.10
C VAL A 241 -8.07 -14.39 10.40
N ARG A 242 -7.66 -15.26 11.33
CA ARG A 242 -6.74 -14.93 12.43
C ARG A 242 -5.74 -16.06 12.55
N GLU A 243 -4.48 -15.79 12.23
CA GLU A 243 -3.40 -16.76 12.36
C GLU A 243 -2.12 -16.12 12.87
N GLU A 244 -1.25 -16.94 13.46
CA GLU A 244 0.09 -16.52 13.86
C GLU A 244 0.91 -16.18 12.61
N HIS A 245 1.59 -15.04 12.64
CA HIS A 245 2.49 -14.59 11.60
C HIS A 245 3.79 -15.43 11.63
N LYS A 246 4.02 -16.19 10.55
CA LYS A 246 5.12 -17.17 10.48
C LYS A 246 6.43 -16.61 9.92
N LEU A 247 6.49 -15.33 9.59
CA LEU A 247 7.69 -14.72 9.02
C LEU A 247 8.49 -13.99 10.10
N PRO A 248 9.83 -14.05 10.08
CA PRO A 248 10.66 -13.29 11.02
C PRO A 248 10.74 -11.80 10.68
N PHE A 249 9.95 -11.31 9.72
CA PHE A 249 9.92 -9.93 9.24
C PHE A 249 8.52 -9.55 8.76
N LEU A 250 8.21 -8.26 8.75
CA LEU A 250 7.01 -7.73 8.10
C LEU A 250 7.21 -7.65 6.59
N PRO A 251 6.36 -8.26 5.74
CA PRO A 251 6.47 -8.19 4.28
C PRO A 251 6.03 -6.83 3.70
N TRP A 252 5.88 -5.82 4.55
CA TRP A 252 5.48 -4.47 4.20
C TRP A 252 6.69 -3.54 4.08
N VAL A 253 6.69 -2.73 3.03
CA VAL A 253 7.56 -1.59 2.85
C VAL A 253 6.76 -0.34 3.17
N ALA A 254 6.96 0.22 4.36
CA ALA A 254 6.33 1.47 4.78
C ALA A 254 7.43 2.48 5.13
N ARG A 255 7.64 3.46 4.25
CA ARG A 255 8.69 4.49 4.42
C ARG A 255 8.09 5.88 4.27
N VAL A 256 8.41 6.75 5.23
CA VAL A 256 8.14 8.19 5.20
C VAL A 256 9.46 8.89 4.90
N GLY A 257 9.48 9.82 3.95
CA GLY A 257 10.72 10.46 3.47
C GLY A 257 11.16 11.70 4.27
N GLY A 258 10.28 12.32 5.03
CA GLY A 258 10.60 13.51 5.83
C GLY A 258 11.29 13.18 7.16
N ASP A 259 11.00 13.95 8.21
CA ASP A 259 11.68 13.83 9.50
C ASP A 259 10.80 13.18 10.59
N THR A 260 11.44 12.64 11.62
CA THR A 260 10.77 12.11 12.82
C THR A 260 10.78 13.11 13.98
N MET A 261 11.23 14.35 13.73
CA MET A 261 11.39 15.38 14.76
C MET A 261 10.06 16.08 15.04
N GLU A 262 9.22 16.22 14.03
CA GLU A 262 7.90 16.84 14.18
C GLU A 262 6.93 15.94 14.98
N SER A 263 6.20 16.55 15.90
CA SER A 263 5.21 15.84 16.73
C SER A 263 3.95 15.48 15.95
N GLU A 264 3.51 16.37 15.05
CA GLU A 264 2.33 16.16 14.21
C GLU A 264 2.68 15.38 12.94
N GLN A 265 1.95 14.29 12.68
CA GLN A 265 2.22 13.40 11.55
C GLN A 265 2.25 14.10 10.17
N LYS A 266 1.39 15.09 9.94
CA LYS A 266 1.36 15.82 8.66
C LYS A 266 2.64 16.61 8.39
N HIS A 267 3.36 17.03 9.43
CA HIS A 267 4.60 17.84 9.31
C HIS A 267 5.85 16.98 9.18
N ARG A 268 5.75 15.69 9.52
CA ARG A 268 6.79 14.69 9.23
C ARG A 268 6.99 14.40 7.74
N ARG A 269 6.06 14.88 6.89
CA ARG A 269 6.06 14.66 5.44
C ARG A 269 6.36 15.98 4.74
N ARG A 270 7.25 15.94 3.76
CA ARG A 270 7.65 17.09 2.93
C ARG A 270 7.49 16.78 1.44
N PRO A 271 6.26 16.47 0.98
CA PRO A 271 6.02 16.17 -0.43
C PRO A 271 6.32 17.39 -1.30
N LEU A 272 6.58 17.14 -2.59
CA LEU A 272 6.95 18.17 -3.55
C LEU A 272 5.94 19.32 -3.62
N LEU A 273 4.65 18.98 -3.47
CA LEU A 273 3.54 19.92 -3.53
C LEU A 273 3.29 20.68 -2.22
N TYR A 274 4.05 20.39 -1.15
CA TYR A 274 3.84 21.03 0.17
C TYR A 274 4.29 22.50 0.22
N ALA A 275 5.23 22.89 -0.66
CA ALA A 275 5.84 24.21 -0.67
C ALA A 275 5.31 25.15 -1.78
N ILE A 276 4.25 24.74 -2.48
CA ILE A 276 3.62 25.49 -3.58
C ILE A 276 2.36 26.20 -3.07
#